data_AF-A0A1C0TVX0-F1
#
_entry.id   AF-A0A1C0TVX0-F1
#
_cell.length_a   1.000
_cell.length_b   1.000
_cell.length_c   1.000
_cell.angle_alpha   90.00
_cell.angle_beta   90.00
_cell.angle_gamma   90.00
#
_symmetry.space_group_name_H-M   'P 1'
#
loop_
_entity.id
_entity.type
_entity.pdbx_description
1 polymer ?
#
loop_
_entity_poly.entity_id
_entity_poly.type
_entity_poly.pdbx_seq_one_letter_code
_entity_poly.pdbx_strand_id
1 'polypeptide(L)'
;MHIDNMNDQNIYAVDLRCYECPQLFVQFKWQLKTHKDHADVIRFSYDKEQDLSDVVRYLENCKMNFSVKSDGKINFIEVHSTDV
;
A
#
# COMPACT_ATOMS: atom_id res chain seq x y z
N MET A 1 35.60 -10.49 3.00
CA MET A 1 34.71 -10.56 4.17
C MET A 1 33.68 -9.45 4.03
N HIS A 2 32.41 -9.84 4.09
CA HIS A 2 31.18 -9.05 4.30
C HIS A 2 31.07 -7.71 3.56
N ILE A 3 30.27 -7.73 2.48
CA ILE A 3 29.51 -6.56 2.05
C ILE A 3 28.05 -6.95 2.23
N ASP A 4 27.37 -6.13 3.03
CA ASP A 4 26.07 -6.35 3.62
C ASP A 4 24.98 -6.72 2.60
N ASN A 5 24.14 -7.69 2.98
CA ASN A 5 22.86 -7.98 2.34
C ASN A 5 22.00 -6.71 2.31
N MET A 6 22.05 -5.95 1.21
CA MET A 6 20.99 -5.00 0.87
C MET A 6 19.85 -5.82 0.29
N ASN A 7 18.93 -6.21 1.17
CA ASN A 7 17.63 -6.74 0.79
C ASN A 7 16.87 -5.61 0.09
N ASP A 8 17.05 -5.46 -1.22
CA ASP A 8 16.24 -4.56 -2.05
C ASP A 8 14.80 -5.07 -2.01
N GLN A 9 14.03 -4.60 -1.02
CA GLN A 9 12.60 -4.88 -0.95
C GLN A 9 11.98 -4.37 -2.25
N ASN A 10 11.29 -5.25 -2.98
CA ASN A 10 10.58 -4.89 -4.18
C ASN A 10 9.35 -4.06 -3.81
N ILE A 11 9.51 -2.73 -3.80
CA ILE A 11 8.46 -1.79 -3.44
C ILE A 11 7.73 -1.33 -4.69
N TYR A 12 6.42 -1.60 -4.77
CA TYR A 12 5.54 -1.10 -5.82
C TYR A 12 4.76 0.13 -5.33
N ALA A 13 4.87 1.26 -6.03
CA ALA A 13 4.21 2.51 -5.65
C ALA A 13 2.98 2.81 -6.53
N VAL A 14 1.88 3.18 -5.90
CA VAL A 14 0.59 3.51 -6.53
C VAL A 14 0.11 4.85 -5.98
N ASP A 15 -0.22 5.77 -6.89
CA ASP A 15 -0.81 7.05 -6.53
C ASP A 15 -2.34 6.99 -6.60
N LEU A 16 -3.02 7.20 -5.46
CA LEU A 16 -4.47 7.21 -5.37
C LEU A 16 -5.07 8.62 -5.27
N ARG A 17 -4.24 9.67 -5.24
CA ARG A 17 -4.68 11.06 -4.99
C ARG A 17 -5.66 11.59 -6.04
N CYS A 18 -5.62 11.04 -7.25
CA CYS A 18 -6.53 11.43 -8.34
C CYS A 18 -7.91 10.75 -8.27
N TYR A 19 -8.19 9.91 -7.26
CA TYR A 19 -9.44 9.16 -7.17
C TYR A 19 -10.24 9.56 -5.94
N GLU A 20 -11.56 9.66 -6.08
CA GLU A 20 -12.48 9.81 -4.96
C GLU A 20 -13.28 8.53 -4.75
N CYS A 21 -13.94 8.39 -3.59
CA CYS A 21 -14.87 7.29 -3.38
C CYS A 21 -16.05 7.37 -4.39
N PRO A 22 -16.46 6.25 -5.00
CA PRO A 22 -16.02 4.87 -4.75
C PRO A 22 -14.81 4.40 -5.59
N GLN A 23 -14.37 5.19 -6.56
CA GLN A 23 -13.31 4.82 -7.50
C GLN A 23 -11.98 4.54 -6.79
N LEU A 24 -11.65 5.31 -5.75
CA LEU A 24 -10.45 5.12 -4.92
C LEU A 24 -10.37 3.67 -4.43
N PHE A 25 -11.44 3.17 -3.81
CA PHE A 25 -11.47 1.82 -3.25
C PHE A 25 -11.36 0.74 -4.33
N VAL A 26 -11.99 0.95 -5.49
CA VAL A 26 -11.88 0.03 -6.64
C VAL A 26 -10.45 -0.04 -7.16
N GLN A 27 -9.81 1.11 -7.34
CA GLN A 27 -8.42 1.22 -7.81
C GLN A 27 -7.45 0.58 -6.83
N PHE A 28 -7.59 0.90 -5.53
CA PHE A 28 -6.84 0.25 -4.46
C PHE A 28 -6.93 -1.28 -4.55
N LYS A 29 -8.14 -1.83 -4.61
CA LYS A 29 -8.35 -3.29 -4.61
C LYS A 29 -7.79 -3.95 -5.86
N TRP A 30 -7.92 -3.32 -7.02
CA TRP A 30 -7.39 -3.84 -8.29
C TRP A 30 -5.85 -3.87 -8.27
N GLN A 31 -5.23 -2.78 -7.84
CA GLN A 31 -3.77 -2.65 -7.76
C GLN A 31 -3.17 -3.62 -6.75
N LEU A 32 -3.79 -3.73 -5.57
CA LEU A 32 -3.39 -4.69 -4.54
C LEU A 32 -3.43 -6.12 -5.06
N LYS A 33 -4.52 -6.53 -5.72
CA LYS A 33 -4.63 -7.88 -6.28
C LYS A 33 -3.62 -8.18 -7.38
N THR A 34 -3.28 -7.17 -8.19
CA THR A 34 -2.38 -7.34 -9.34
C THR A 34 -0.92 -7.49 -8.90
N HIS A 35 -0.53 -6.81 -7.81
CA HIS A 35 0.89 -6.71 -7.43
C HIS A 35 1.27 -7.46 -6.15
N LYS A 36 0.30 -7.92 -5.34
CA LYS A 36 0.59 -8.57 -4.04
C LYS A 36 1.50 -9.81 -4.12
N ASP A 37 1.48 -10.52 -5.24
CA ASP A 37 2.25 -11.76 -5.43
C ASP A 37 3.64 -11.49 -6.04
N HIS A 38 3.96 -10.23 -6.34
CA HIS A 38 5.19 -9.83 -7.03
C HIS A 38 5.97 -8.74 -6.30
N ALA A 39 5.34 -8.02 -5.37
CA ALA A 39 5.95 -6.95 -4.58
C ALA A 39 6.01 -7.33 -3.10
N ASP A 40 7.12 -7.06 -2.44
CA ASP A 40 7.27 -7.24 -0.99
C ASP A 40 6.40 -6.22 -0.24
N VAL A 41 6.31 -5.01 -0.79
CA VAL A 41 5.53 -3.91 -0.23
C VAL A 41 4.84 -3.16 -1.36
N ILE A 42 3.56 -2.84 -1.16
CA ILE A 42 2.83 -1.92 -2.04
C ILE A 42 2.53 -0.64 -1.27
N ARG A 43 2.96 0.51 -1.80
CA ARG A 43 2.71 1.85 -1.24
C ARG A 43 1.57 2.53 -1.97
N PHE A 44 0.52 2.90 -1.25
CA PHE A 44 -0.62 3.64 -1.78
C PHE A 44 -0.59 5.07 -1.25
N SER A 45 -0.21 6.03 -2.08
CA SER A 45 -0.18 7.45 -1.73
C SER A 45 -1.58 8.07 -1.78
N TYR A 46 -1.88 8.94 -0.82
CA TYR A 46 -3.19 9.58 -0.68
C TYR A 46 -3.06 10.99 -0.07
N ASP A 47 -4.08 11.81 -0.31
CA ASP A 47 -4.23 13.14 0.28
C ASP A 47 -4.99 13.04 1.61
N LYS A 48 -4.66 13.92 2.56
CA LYS A 48 -5.18 13.83 3.94
C LYS A 48 -6.70 13.97 4.02
N GLU A 49 -7.29 14.63 3.02
CA GLU A 49 -8.71 14.89 2.87
C GLU A 49 -9.49 13.67 2.33
N GLN A 50 -8.81 12.68 1.73
CA GLN A 50 -9.45 11.49 1.20
C GLN A 50 -9.93 10.56 2.32
N ASP A 51 -11.17 10.08 2.20
CA ASP A 51 -11.70 9.06 3.11
C ASP A 51 -11.16 7.67 2.73
N LEU A 52 -10.35 7.09 3.61
CA LEU A 52 -9.77 5.76 3.47
C LEU A 52 -10.42 4.70 4.36
N SER A 53 -11.57 5.00 4.97
CA SER A 53 -12.25 4.10 5.92
C SER A 53 -12.53 2.72 5.31
N ASP A 54 -12.97 2.67 4.05
CA ASP A 54 -13.21 1.42 3.33
C ASP A 54 -11.92 0.63 3.03
N VAL A 55 -10.82 1.33 2.76
CA VAL A 55 -9.49 0.73 2.54
C VAL A 55 -8.98 0.07 3.82
N VAL A 56 -8.98 0.81 4.93
CA VAL A 56 -8.53 0.30 6.23
C VAL A 56 -9.39 -0.87 6.68
N ARG A 57 -10.71 -0.72 6.63
CA ARG A 57 -11.64 -1.79 6.99
C ARG A 57 -11.45 -3.05 6.15
N TYR A 58 -11.17 -2.90 4.85
CA TYR A 58 -10.87 -4.04 3.98
C TYR A 58 -9.58 -4.75 4.41
N LEU A 59 -8.50 -4.01 4.64
CA LEU A 59 -7.20 -4.55 5.06
C LEU A 59 -7.31 -5.31 6.39
N GLU A 60 -8.02 -4.74 7.37
CA GLU A 60 -8.29 -5.36 8.67
C GLU A 60 -9.11 -6.65 8.52
N ASN A 61 -10.20 -6.62 7.74
CA ASN A 61 -11.03 -7.80 7.49
C ASN A 61 -10.25 -8.92 6.79
N CYS A 62 -9.32 -8.57 5.91
CA CYS A 62 -8.42 -9.51 5.25
C CYS A 62 -7.23 -9.94 6.10
N LYS A 63 -7.06 -9.39 7.32
CA LYS A 63 -5.92 -9.62 8.22
C LYS A 63 -4.57 -9.36 7.53
N MET A 64 -4.53 -8.36 6.65
CA MET A 64 -3.31 -7.98 5.94
C MET A 64 -2.36 -7.23 6.87
N ASN A 65 -1.06 -7.42 6.67
CA ASN A 65 -0.05 -6.63 7.36
C ASN A 65 0.08 -5.28 6.64
N PHE A 66 -0.30 -4.19 7.30
CA PHE A 66 -0.19 -2.84 6.74
C PHE A 66 0.26 -1.81 7.77
N SER A 67 0.86 -0.73 7.30
CA SER A 67 1.20 0.43 8.12
C SER A 67 0.84 1.74 7.42
N VAL A 68 0.42 2.73 8.20
CA VAL A 68 0.15 4.08 7.70
C VAL A 68 1.35 4.95 8.04
N LYS A 69 1.93 5.59 7.02
CA LYS A 69 3.17 6.38 7.15
C LYS A 69 3.04 7.70 6.40
N SER A 70 3.96 8.61 6.72
CA SER A 70 4.12 9.90 6.04
C SER A 70 5.60 10.19 5.88
N ASP A 71 6.01 10.70 4.73
CA ASP A 71 7.38 11.18 4.47
C ASP A 71 7.52 12.72 4.67
N GLY A 72 6.50 13.34 5.26
CA GLY A 72 6.41 14.78 5.49
C GLY A 72 5.71 15.54 4.37
N LYS A 73 5.65 15.00 3.14
CA LYS A 73 4.89 15.61 2.02
C LYS A 73 3.74 14.75 1.55
N ILE A 74 3.88 13.43 1.65
CA ILE A 74 2.94 12.45 1.11
C ILE A 74 2.57 11.49 2.22
N ASN A 75 1.27 11.25 2.40
CA ASN A 75 0.77 10.18 3.23
C ASN A 75 0.61 8.93 2.38
N PHE A 76 0.94 7.78 2.93
CA PHE A 76 0.79 6.51 2.22
C PHE A 76 0.50 5.35 3.16
N ILE A 77 -0.21 4.36 2.63
CA ILE A 77 -0.39 3.05 3.26
C ILE A 77 0.61 2.09 2.63
N GLU A 78 1.45 1.46 3.44
CA GLU A 78 2.26 0.32 3.04
C GLU A 78 1.49 -0.96 3.33
N VAL A 79 1.24 -1.79 2.31
CA VAL A 79 0.71 -3.14 2.46
C VAL A 79 1.85 -4.11 2.21
N HIS A 80 2.18 -4.92 3.20
CA HIS A 80 3.26 -5.90 3.13
C HIS A 80 2.71 -7.22 2.62
N SER A 81 3.41 -7.84 1.68
CA SER A 81 3.07 -9.20 1.27
C SER A 81 3.28 -10.14 2.45
N THR A 82 2.28 -10.98 2.71
CA THR A 82 2.41 -12.07 3.67
C THR A 82 2.98 -13.24 2.89
N ASP A 83 4.27 -13.51 3.07
CA ASP A 83 4.85 -14.82 2.70
C ASP A 83 3.97 -15.90 3.34
N VAL A 84 3.35 -16.73 2.50
CA VAL A 84 2.67 -17.97 2.89
C VAL A 84 3.59 -19.15 2.67
#